data_AF-A0A7S3MEV0-F1
#
_entry.id   AF-A0A7S3MEV0-F1
#
_cell.length_a   1.000
_cell.length_b   1.000
_cell.length_c   1.000
_cell.angle_alpha   90.00
_cell.angle_beta   90.00
_cell.angle_gamma   90.00
#
_symmetry.space_group_name_H-M   'P 1'
#
loop_
_entity.id
_entity.type
_entity.pdbx_description
1 polymer ?
#
loop_
_entity_poly.entity_id
_entity_poly.type
_entity_poly.pdbx_seq_one_letter_code
_entity_poly.pdbx_strand_id
1 'polypeptide(L)'
;MQNQEAFEYSTQPHAAPTKRKPKYRLENEENAEAVNIMADQRVVRGNTYASKPMTQSLRKELESTANRKKPVRSTVNVGTRRVGTPPAVDGRSHNQMQTEDFLEEITDRPIEQDVETQTHPSMDRPASPLFVRAKIGFDAGTQIESGDLFNFDLEVEPLLEVLVGKTIHVSMLELMQEEELEAIRQQQEEFETIRNIELAEVQRLEAEIKRKATEKSRRVAQEKKRLEDRRRLEETIAARAFSNQFLGELHINVFDMLEAEGHFYDPVKREVEELFMGELLQGVRAGADAYQAASEIALELLEAARVKAKAFEAEAVRLRKELEVRLAAEAAEKARVEEEARLAAEAAAKAALEAEEGGAEE
;
A
#
# COMPACT_ATOMS: atom_id res chain seq x y z
N MET A 1 25.85 18.60 23.15
CA MET A 1 25.38 17.89 24.36
C MET A 1 25.30 16.42 24.02
N GLN A 2 26.30 15.64 24.39
CA GLN A 2 26.32 14.19 24.18
C GLN A 2 25.73 13.53 25.43
N ASN A 3 24.70 12.72 25.24
CA ASN A 3 24.06 11.94 26.30
C ASN A 3 25.04 10.90 26.82
N GLN A 4 25.39 10.99 28.10
CA GLN A 4 26.02 9.90 28.84
C GLN A 4 24.91 8.94 29.26
N GLU A 5 24.86 7.75 28.66
CA GLU A 5 24.01 6.66 29.12
C GLU A 5 24.62 6.09 30.41
N ALA A 6 23.89 6.24 31.52
CA ALA A 6 24.26 5.64 32.80
C ALA A 6 23.92 4.15 32.76
N PHE A 7 24.93 3.28 32.76
CA PHE A 7 24.73 1.84 32.93
C PHE A 7 24.40 1.53 34.39
N GLU A 8 23.14 1.19 34.65
CA GLU A 8 22.65 0.75 35.95
C GLU A 8 22.68 -0.79 35.99
N TYR A 9 23.57 -1.38 36.79
CA TYR A 9 23.67 -2.84 36.97
C TYR A 9 23.05 -3.24 38.32
N SER A 10 21.80 -3.69 38.31
CA SER A 10 21.13 -4.21 39.51
C SER A 10 21.09 -5.75 39.49
N THR A 11 22.09 -6.40 40.05
CA THR A 11 22.03 -7.83 40.38
C THR A 11 21.59 -8.00 41.84
N GLN A 12 20.49 -8.73 42.06
CA GLN A 12 20.04 -9.09 43.41
C GLN A 12 21.06 -10.05 44.06
N PRO A 13 21.41 -9.87 45.36
CA PRO A 13 22.35 -10.75 46.03
C PRO A 13 21.72 -12.14 46.21
N HIS A 14 22.30 -13.13 45.54
CA HIS A 14 21.96 -14.54 45.75
C HIS A 14 23.12 -15.24 46.46
N ALA A 15 22.81 -16.14 47.40
CA ALA A 15 23.82 -16.88 48.13
C ALA A 15 24.55 -17.87 47.20
N ALA A 16 25.89 -17.89 47.28
CA ALA A 16 26.71 -18.77 46.43
C ALA A 16 26.37 -20.25 46.68
N PRO A 17 26.14 -21.06 45.63
CA PRO A 17 25.81 -22.47 45.80
C PRO A 17 27.01 -23.24 46.34
N THR A 18 26.89 -23.76 47.55
CA THR A 18 27.88 -24.66 48.17
C THR A 18 27.72 -26.08 47.62
N LYS A 19 28.18 -26.31 46.38
CA LYS A 19 28.17 -27.67 45.83
C LYS A 19 29.25 -28.53 46.50
N ARG A 20 28.82 -29.50 47.31
CA ARG A 20 29.63 -30.65 47.74
C ARG A 20 29.84 -31.56 46.51
N LYS A 21 31.09 -31.75 46.08
CA LYS A 21 31.42 -32.65 44.97
C LYS A 21 31.08 -34.12 45.31
N PRO A 22 30.36 -34.86 44.45
CA PRO A 22 30.20 -36.31 44.61
C PRO A 22 31.50 -37.05 44.29
N LYS A 23 31.67 -38.23 44.90
CA LYS A 23 32.94 -39.00 44.94
C LYS A 23 33.24 -39.81 43.67
N TYR A 24 32.36 -39.81 42.67
CA TYR A 24 32.54 -40.55 41.42
C TYR A 24 32.06 -39.73 40.22
N ARG A 25 32.78 -39.86 39.10
CA ARG A 25 32.53 -39.15 37.83
C ARG A 25 31.47 -39.92 37.04
N LEU A 26 30.34 -39.29 36.74
CA LEU A 26 29.36 -39.80 35.78
C LEU A 26 29.73 -39.26 34.39
N GLU A 27 29.66 -40.12 33.36
CA GLU A 27 30.23 -39.91 32.02
C GLU A 27 29.43 -38.99 31.09
N ASN A 28 28.39 -38.30 31.55
CA ASN A 28 27.57 -37.43 30.72
C ASN A 28 27.47 -36.02 31.29
N GLU A 29 28.49 -35.17 31.11
CA GLU A 29 28.33 -33.71 31.25
C GLU A 29 29.26 -32.96 30.28
N GLU A 30 28.70 -32.49 29.15
CA GLU A 30 29.26 -31.43 28.28
C GLU A 30 29.14 -30.04 28.94
N ASN A 31 29.56 -29.93 30.19
CA ASN A 31 29.72 -28.64 30.84
C ASN A 31 31.09 -28.64 31.49
N ALA A 32 32.07 -28.06 30.80
CA ALA A 32 33.30 -27.64 31.43
C ALA A 32 32.93 -26.65 32.55
N GLU A 33 32.82 -27.16 33.78
CA GLU A 33 32.59 -26.36 34.97
C GLU A 33 33.63 -25.23 34.96
N ALA A 34 33.17 -23.99 34.77
CA ALA A 34 34.01 -22.81 34.85
C ALA A 34 34.64 -22.79 36.25
N VAL A 35 35.89 -23.24 36.33
CA VAL A 35 36.67 -23.19 37.57
C VAL A 35 36.83 -21.72 37.89
N ASN A 36 36.19 -21.27 38.98
CA ASN A 36 36.29 -19.90 39.39
C ASN A 36 37.75 -19.59 39.73
N ILE A 37 38.39 -18.81 38.87
CA ILE A 37 39.79 -18.38 38.96
C ILE A 37 40.06 -17.67 40.30
N MET A 38 39.00 -17.16 40.97
CA MET A 38 39.05 -16.54 42.30
C MET A 38 39.21 -17.53 43.47
N ALA A 39 39.12 -18.84 43.24
CA ALA A 39 39.39 -19.87 44.25
C ALA A 39 40.62 -20.74 43.93
N ASP A 40 41.23 -20.57 42.76
CA ASP A 40 42.45 -21.30 42.39
C ASP A 40 43.64 -20.80 43.22
N GLN A 41 44.31 -21.71 43.93
CA GLN A 41 45.47 -21.43 44.78
C GLN A 41 46.74 -21.13 43.97
N ARG A 42 46.77 -21.53 42.70
CA ARG A 42 47.90 -21.25 41.79
C ARG A 42 47.91 -19.79 41.33
N VAL A 43 46.76 -19.13 41.37
CA VAL A 43 46.62 -17.74 40.95
C VAL A 43 46.92 -16.84 42.14
N VAL A 44 48.13 -16.29 42.16
CA VAL A 44 48.58 -15.34 43.19
C VAL A 44 47.89 -14.00 42.95
N ARG A 45 46.98 -13.61 43.85
CA ARG A 45 46.30 -12.33 43.81
C ARG A 45 47.03 -11.35 44.73
N GLY A 46 47.68 -10.35 44.17
CA GLY A 46 48.44 -9.33 44.90
C GLY A 46 49.89 -9.21 44.44
N ASN A 47 50.62 -8.28 45.06
CA ASN A 47 52.02 -7.96 44.72
C ASN A 47 52.96 -9.12 45.11
N THR A 48 53.77 -9.60 44.15
CA THR A 48 54.64 -10.79 44.27
C THR A 48 55.95 -10.57 45.03
N TYR A 49 56.25 -9.32 45.43
CA TYR A 49 57.50 -8.95 46.09
C TYR A 49 57.45 -8.87 47.63
N ALA A 50 56.31 -9.14 48.27
CA ALA A 50 56.16 -9.09 49.73
C ALA A 50 55.94 -10.47 50.35
N SER A 51 56.71 -10.81 51.40
CA SER A 51 56.46 -12.04 52.18
C SER A 51 55.06 -11.96 52.80
N LYS A 52 54.20 -12.95 52.53
CA LYS A 52 52.85 -13.00 53.14
C LYS A 52 52.97 -12.95 54.67
N PRO A 53 52.30 -12.01 55.36
CA PRO A 53 52.24 -12.05 56.82
C PRO A 53 51.43 -13.28 57.23
N MET A 54 52.09 -14.26 57.84
CA MET A 54 51.45 -15.48 58.34
C MET A 54 50.46 -15.11 59.43
N THR A 55 49.17 -15.38 59.23
CA THR A 55 48.12 -15.10 60.22
C THR A 55 48.22 -16.08 61.39
N GLN A 56 47.93 -15.62 62.62
CA GLN A 56 48.02 -16.45 63.84
C GLN A 56 47.15 -17.72 63.77
N SER A 57 46.07 -17.71 62.99
CA SER A 57 45.19 -18.87 62.78
C SER A 57 45.87 -20.01 62.02
N LEU A 58 46.71 -19.71 61.03
CA LEU A 58 47.46 -20.74 60.27
C LEU A 58 48.61 -21.37 61.08
N ARG A 59 49.24 -20.61 61.98
CA ARG A 59 50.24 -21.16 62.93
C ARG A 59 49.61 -22.17 63.88
N LYS A 60 48.43 -21.87 64.41
CA LYS A 60 47.72 -22.73 65.36
C LYS A 60 47.20 -24.02 64.72
N GLU A 61 46.82 -23.99 63.44
CA GLU A 61 46.46 -25.20 62.69
C GLU A 61 47.66 -26.12 62.44
N LEU A 62 48.81 -25.58 62.04
CA LEU A 62 50.04 -26.36 61.84
C LEU A 62 50.53 -27.02 63.15
N GLU A 63 50.47 -26.32 64.28
CA GLU A 63 50.78 -26.89 65.60
C GLU A 63 49.76 -27.95 66.06
N SER A 64 48.48 -27.82 65.66
CA SER A 64 47.43 -28.77 66.02
C SER A 64 47.50 -30.09 65.24
N THR A 65 48.05 -30.07 64.02
CA THR A 65 48.19 -31.26 63.15
C THR A 65 49.43 -32.09 63.47
N ALA A 66 50.42 -31.52 64.16
CA ALA A 66 51.60 -32.25 64.65
C ALA A 66 51.29 -33.18 65.84
N ASN A 67 50.13 -33.05 66.50
CA ASN A 67 49.82 -33.71 67.78
C ASN A 67 48.71 -34.80 67.71
N ARG A 68 48.46 -35.41 66.55
CA ARG A 68 47.48 -36.52 66.41
C ARG A 68 48.08 -37.82 65.87
N LYS A 69 48.67 -38.57 66.81
CA LYS A 69 48.69 -40.03 67.04
C LYS A 69 48.95 -41.01 65.87
N LYS A 70 49.97 -41.87 66.07
CA LYS A 70 49.95 -43.31 65.70
C LYS A 70 50.43 -44.17 66.90
N PRO A 71 50.05 -45.46 66.96
CA PRO A 71 49.69 -46.13 68.22
C PRO A 71 50.78 -46.94 68.91
N VAL A 72 50.47 -47.29 70.16
CA VAL A 72 51.22 -48.06 71.16
C VAL A 72 51.62 -49.46 70.67
N ARG A 73 52.92 -49.77 70.77
CA ARG A 73 53.41 -51.13 71.05
C ARG A 73 54.44 -51.06 72.18
N SER A 74 54.21 -51.89 73.18
CA SER A 74 55.06 -52.15 74.34
C SER A 74 56.42 -52.69 73.92
N THR A 75 57.51 -52.11 74.41
CA THR A 75 58.42 -52.67 75.44
C THR A 75 59.80 -51.98 75.41
N VAL A 76 60.40 -51.93 76.60
CA VAL A 76 61.82 -51.71 76.92
C VAL A 76 62.35 -50.27 76.93
N ASN A 77 62.68 -49.85 78.16
CA ASN A 77 63.57 -48.73 78.48
C ASN A 77 64.84 -48.77 77.61
N VAL A 78 65.07 -47.73 76.80
CA VAL A 78 66.40 -47.41 76.29
C VAL A 78 66.67 -45.96 76.64
N GLY A 79 67.45 -45.79 77.71
CA GLY A 79 68.04 -44.52 78.08
C GLY A 79 68.85 -43.94 76.92
N THR A 80 69.00 -42.63 76.99
CA THR A 80 70.05 -41.84 76.34
C THR A 80 71.19 -42.72 75.81
N ARG A 81 71.22 -42.93 74.49
CA ARG A 81 72.38 -43.55 73.83
C ARG A 81 73.57 -42.64 74.05
N ARG A 82 74.32 -42.90 75.12
CA ARG A 82 75.73 -42.48 75.21
C ARG A 82 76.41 -43.14 74.02
N VAL A 83 76.98 -42.32 73.15
CA VAL A 83 77.83 -42.77 72.06
C VAL A 83 78.97 -43.56 72.71
N GLY A 84 79.04 -44.87 72.45
CA GLY A 84 80.06 -45.72 73.04
C GLY A 84 81.45 -45.30 72.57
N THR A 85 82.45 -45.43 73.44
CA THR A 85 83.85 -45.26 73.06
C THR A 85 84.19 -46.24 71.92
N PRO A 86 84.83 -45.78 70.84
CA PRO A 86 85.18 -46.64 69.70
C PRO A 86 86.10 -47.81 70.15
N PRO A 87 86.08 -48.95 69.43
CA PRO A 87 86.82 -50.15 69.81
C PRO A 87 88.34 -49.95 69.77
N ALA A 88 89.06 -50.74 70.57
CA ALA A 88 90.51 -50.66 70.64
C ALA A 88 91.14 -51.13 69.32
N VAL A 89 92.18 -50.41 68.89
CA VAL A 89 92.98 -50.79 67.72
C VAL A 89 93.65 -52.14 67.99
N ASP A 90 93.67 -53.00 66.97
CA ASP A 90 94.11 -54.39 67.09
C ASP A 90 95.54 -54.49 67.69
N GLY A 91 95.68 -55.35 68.70
CA GLY A 91 96.91 -55.49 69.50
C GLY A 91 97.05 -54.55 70.71
N ARG A 92 96.05 -53.72 71.04
CA ARG A 92 96.03 -52.87 72.26
C ARG A 92 94.73 -53.05 73.03
N SER A 93 94.79 -53.04 74.37
CA SER A 93 93.60 -53.01 75.22
C SER A 93 93.34 -51.59 75.76
N HIS A 94 92.07 -51.20 75.89
CA HIS A 94 91.73 -49.98 76.59
C HIS A 94 91.89 -50.17 78.09
N ASN A 95 92.46 -49.16 78.76
CA ASN A 95 92.51 -49.11 80.22
C ASN A 95 91.54 -48.02 80.71
N GLN A 96 90.77 -48.32 81.76
CA GLN A 96 89.83 -47.36 82.34
C GLN A 96 90.61 -46.42 83.26
N MET A 97 90.71 -45.15 82.88
CA MET A 97 91.28 -44.10 83.72
C MET A 97 90.19 -43.58 84.67
N GLN A 98 90.54 -43.38 85.94
CA GLN A 98 89.65 -42.75 86.92
C GLN A 98 89.48 -41.27 86.56
N THR A 99 88.39 -40.95 85.86
CA THR A 99 88.01 -39.58 85.46
C THR A 99 86.97 -38.96 86.40
N GLU A 100 86.88 -39.47 87.64
CA GLU A 100 86.13 -38.79 88.69
C GLU A 100 87.01 -37.64 89.21
N ASP A 101 86.43 -36.46 89.40
CA ASP A 101 87.14 -35.29 89.93
C ASP A 101 87.58 -35.56 91.38
N PHE A 102 88.80 -36.04 91.56
CA PHE A 102 89.43 -36.20 92.87
C PHE A 102 90.16 -34.91 93.24
N LEU A 103 89.44 -33.97 93.85
CA LEU A 103 89.99 -32.72 94.36
C LEU A 103 90.42 -32.92 95.83
N GLU A 104 91.73 -32.97 96.08
CA GLU A 104 92.28 -32.78 97.43
C GLU A 104 92.39 -31.27 97.71
N GLU A 105 91.68 -30.78 98.73
CA GLU A 105 91.87 -29.42 99.22
C GLU A 105 93.22 -29.32 99.95
N ILE A 106 94.23 -28.75 99.28
CA ILE A 106 95.50 -28.38 99.91
C ILE A 106 95.22 -27.17 100.82
N THR A 107 95.11 -27.41 102.13
CA THR A 107 94.79 -26.39 103.15
C THR A 107 95.99 -25.60 103.65
N ASP A 108 97.21 -25.89 103.14
CA ASP A 108 98.44 -25.30 103.63
C ASP A 108 98.82 -24.05 102.81
N ARG A 109 98.96 -22.90 103.48
CA ARG A 109 99.35 -21.63 102.87
C ARG A 109 100.88 -21.63 102.67
N PRO A 110 101.41 -21.39 101.45
CA PRO A 110 102.85 -21.31 101.25
C PRO A 110 103.45 -20.13 102.04
N ILE A 111 104.62 -20.34 102.63
CA ILE A 111 105.32 -19.35 103.45
C ILE A 111 105.79 -18.21 102.55
N GLU A 112 105.19 -17.02 102.72
CA GLU A 112 105.62 -15.80 102.05
C GLU A 112 106.89 -15.27 102.75
N GLN A 113 108.01 -15.21 102.03
CA GLN A 113 109.26 -14.61 102.49
C GLN A 113 109.50 -13.31 101.74
N ASP A 114 109.41 -12.19 102.45
CA ASP A 114 109.77 -10.89 101.92
C ASP A 114 111.30 -10.69 102.02
N VAL A 115 111.94 -10.50 100.86
CA VAL A 115 113.36 -10.20 100.73
C VAL A 115 113.52 -8.79 100.16
N GLU A 116 113.98 -7.87 100.99
CA GLU A 116 114.28 -6.50 100.57
C GLU A 116 115.63 -6.45 99.86
N THR A 117 115.66 -5.95 98.61
CA THR A 117 116.89 -5.74 97.84
C THR A 117 117.13 -4.25 97.62
N GLN A 118 118.27 -3.76 98.11
CA GLN A 118 118.71 -2.39 97.93
C GLN A 118 119.10 -2.16 96.46
N THR A 119 118.21 -1.55 95.69
CA THR A 119 118.42 -1.20 94.28
C THR A 119 118.94 0.24 94.17
N HIS A 120 120.11 0.41 93.57
CA HIS A 120 120.60 1.74 93.20
C HIS A 120 119.73 2.33 92.08
N PRO A 121 119.52 3.66 92.03
CA PRO A 121 118.73 4.29 90.96
C PRO A 121 119.38 4.06 89.59
N SER A 122 118.66 3.41 88.68
CA SER A 122 119.04 3.24 87.28
C SER A 122 119.17 4.59 86.59
N MET A 123 120.33 4.92 86.03
CA MET A 123 120.45 6.07 85.14
C MET A 123 119.75 5.79 83.81
N ASP A 124 119.02 6.79 83.29
CA ASP A 124 118.26 6.69 82.04
C ASP A 124 119.16 6.39 80.84
N ARG A 125 119.05 5.17 80.32
CA ARG A 125 119.57 4.79 79.01
C ARG A 125 118.54 5.23 77.95
N PRO A 126 118.92 5.96 76.89
CA PRO A 126 117.98 6.26 75.81
C PRO A 126 117.45 4.96 75.19
N ALA A 127 116.17 4.97 74.81
CA ALA A 127 115.49 3.82 74.24
C ALA A 127 116.26 3.30 73.01
N SER A 128 116.55 2.00 72.99
CA SER A 128 117.21 1.37 71.85
C SER A 128 116.33 1.53 70.59
N PRO A 129 116.91 1.89 69.43
CA PRO A 129 116.14 2.10 68.21
C PRO A 129 115.38 0.83 67.80
N LEU A 130 114.12 1.00 67.39
CA LEU A 130 113.25 -0.07 66.90
C LEU A 130 113.85 -0.66 65.61
N PHE A 131 114.20 -1.95 65.66
CA PHE A 131 114.67 -2.67 64.48
C PHE A 131 113.49 -2.98 63.56
N VAL A 132 113.37 -2.24 62.45
CA VAL A 132 112.43 -2.55 61.36
C VAL A 132 113.16 -3.39 60.32
N ARG A 133 112.77 -4.66 60.18
CA ARG A 133 113.34 -5.58 59.18
C ARG A 133 113.01 -5.07 57.77
N ALA A 134 114.00 -5.06 56.87
CA ALA A 134 113.74 -4.81 55.45
C ALA A 134 112.76 -5.86 54.89
N LYS A 135 111.80 -5.45 54.05
CA LYS A 135 110.91 -6.38 53.36
C LYS A 135 111.77 -7.24 52.42
N ILE A 136 111.97 -8.50 52.78
CA ILE A 136 112.68 -9.48 51.96
C ILE A 136 111.61 -10.44 51.40
N GLY A 137 111.26 -10.25 50.14
CA GLY A 137 110.29 -11.04 49.38
C GLY A 137 110.08 -10.43 47.99
N PHE A 138 109.73 -11.24 47.00
CA PHE A 138 109.37 -10.75 45.66
C PHE A 138 107.86 -10.46 45.62
N ASP A 139 107.48 -9.26 45.18
CA ASP A 139 106.08 -8.92 44.95
C ASP A 139 105.66 -9.45 43.56
N ALA A 140 104.61 -10.27 43.51
CA ALA A 140 104.03 -10.78 42.28
C ALA A 140 102.56 -10.33 42.18
N GLY A 141 102.20 -9.71 41.06
CA GLY A 141 100.82 -9.38 40.73
C GLY A 141 100.33 -10.31 39.63
N THR A 142 99.18 -10.95 39.84
CA THR A 142 98.45 -11.68 38.81
C THR A 142 97.24 -10.86 38.41
N GLN A 143 97.14 -10.49 37.14
CA GLN A 143 96.00 -9.78 36.57
C GLN A 143 95.44 -10.63 35.43
N ILE A 144 94.12 -10.81 35.40
CA ILE A 144 93.42 -11.43 34.28
C ILE A 144 93.07 -10.31 33.30
N GLU A 145 93.54 -10.47 32.06
CA GLU A 145 93.31 -9.50 30.99
C GLU A 145 91.96 -9.71 30.31
N SER A 146 91.49 -8.68 29.61
CA SER A 146 90.22 -8.74 28.89
C SER A 146 90.27 -9.84 27.82
N GLY A 147 89.45 -10.89 27.99
CA GLY A 147 89.34 -12.01 27.06
C GLY A 147 90.04 -13.32 27.49
N ASP A 148 90.80 -13.31 28.58
CA ASP A 148 91.58 -14.49 29.04
C ASP A 148 90.70 -15.63 29.59
N LEU A 149 89.47 -15.33 30.01
CA LEU A 149 88.49 -16.30 30.52
C LEU A 149 87.28 -16.52 29.58
N PHE A 150 87.30 -15.97 28.36
CA PHE A 150 86.15 -16.05 27.47
C PHE A 150 86.02 -17.47 26.88
N ASN A 151 84.87 -18.10 27.11
CA ASN A 151 84.51 -19.37 26.47
C ASN A 151 83.38 -19.12 25.47
N PHE A 152 83.70 -19.22 24.18
CA PHE A 152 82.74 -18.97 23.10
C PHE A 152 81.51 -19.88 23.17
N ASP A 153 81.71 -21.17 23.46
CA ASP A 153 80.63 -22.17 23.41
C ASP A 153 79.57 -21.91 24.50
N LEU A 154 80.00 -21.45 25.69
CA LEU A 154 79.08 -21.07 26.77
C LEU A 154 78.36 -19.75 26.48
N GLU A 155 79.06 -18.76 25.92
CA GLU A 155 78.48 -17.43 25.73
C GLU A 155 77.63 -17.30 24.47
N VAL A 156 77.81 -18.17 23.48
CA VAL A 156 76.98 -18.21 22.26
C VAL A 156 75.67 -18.97 22.47
N GLU A 157 75.60 -19.85 23.47
CA GLU A 157 74.43 -20.70 23.72
C GLU A 157 73.13 -19.89 23.94
N PRO A 158 73.09 -18.83 24.78
CA PRO A 158 71.88 -18.02 24.96
C PRO A 158 71.50 -17.23 23.70
N LEU A 159 72.49 -16.81 22.91
CA LEU A 159 72.26 -16.11 21.64
C LEU A 159 71.60 -17.02 20.61
N LEU A 160 72.10 -18.25 20.48
CA LEU A 160 71.53 -19.25 19.57
C LEU A 160 70.14 -19.69 20.02
N GLU A 161 69.91 -19.89 21.32
CA GLU A 161 68.59 -20.24 21.85
C GLU A 161 67.55 -19.17 21.49
N VAL A 162 67.87 -17.90 21.71
CA VAL A 162 66.98 -16.78 21.38
C VAL A 162 66.78 -16.69 19.86
N LEU A 163 67.84 -16.83 19.06
CA LEU A 163 67.76 -16.70 17.62
C LEU A 163 66.90 -17.82 17.02
N VAL A 164 67.18 -19.08 17.36
CA VAL A 164 66.42 -20.24 16.90
C VAL A 164 64.97 -20.17 17.40
N GLY A 165 64.78 -19.90 18.70
CA GLY A 165 63.46 -19.76 19.29
C GLY A 165 62.63 -18.66 18.62
N LYS A 166 63.24 -17.51 18.33
CA LYS A 166 62.55 -16.41 17.64
C LYS A 166 62.24 -16.76 16.19
N THR A 167 63.14 -17.40 15.46
CA THR A 167 62.89 -17.80 14.06
C THR A 167 61.75 -18.82 13.97
N ILE A 168 61.72 -19.83 14.84
CA ILE A 168 60.64 -20.83 14.86
C ILE A 168 59.32 -20.16 15.23
N HIS A 169 59.32 -19.29 16.25
CA HIS A 169 58.11 -18.61 16.69
C HIS A 169 57.52 -17.70 15.61
N VAL A 170 58.35 -16.93 14.92
CA VAL A 170 57.92 -16.07 13.81
C VAL A 170 57.38 -16.91 12.66
N SER A 171 58.10 -17.95 12.25
CA SER A 171 57.65 -18.85 11.17
C SER A 171 56.32 -19.53 11.50
N MET A 172 56.11 -19.93 12.77
CA MET A 172 54.86 -20.54 13.21
C MET A 172 53.69 -19.55 13.17
N LEU A 173 53.91 -18.29 13.57
CA LEU A 173 52.90 -17.24 13.49
C LEU A 173 52.53 -16.91 12.03
N GLU A 174 53.51 -16.85 11.14
CA GLU A 174 53.29 -16.61 9.71
C GLU A 174 52.46 -17.74 9.11
N LEU A 175 52.80 -19.00 9.38
CA LEU A 175 52.04 -20.15 8.88
C LEU A 175 50.60 -20.16 9.39
N MET A 176 50.38 -19.86 10.69
CA MET A 176 49.02 -19.74 11.23
C MET A 176 48.21 -18.62 10.57
N GLN A 177 48.85 -17.49 10.26
CA GLN A 177 48.21 -16.38 9.55
C GLN A 177 47.88 -16.76 8.10
N GLU A 178 48.76 -17.48 7.41
CA GLU A 178 48.51 -17.98 6.06
C GLU A 178 47.32 -18.94 6.03
N GLU A 179 47.26 -19.90 6.95
CA GLU A 179 46.12 -20.83 7.07
C GLU A 179 44.81 -20.09 7.37
N GLU A 180 44.82 -19.10 8.26
CA GLU A 180 43.64 -18.28 8.56
C GLU A 180 43.17 -17.48 7.32
N LEU A 181 44.10 -16.87 6.59
CA LEU A 181 43.78 -16.14 5.36
C LEU A 181 43.23 -17.06 4.26
N GLU A 182 43.75 -18.28 4.14
CA GLU A 182 43.22 -19.29 3.22
C GLU A 182 41.80 -19.72 3.60
N ALA A 183 41.54 -19.96 4.89
CA ALA A 183 40.20 -20.30 5.38
C ALA A 183 39.19 -19.18 5.11
N ILE A 184 39.58 -17.91 5.35
CA ILE A 184 38.73 -16.74 5.06
C ILE A 184 38.45 -16.63 3.56
N ARG A 185 39.46 -16.86 2.70
CA ARG A 185 39.28 -16.82 1.23
C ARG A 185 38.31 -17.90 0.77
N GLN A 186 38.46 -19.13 1.25
CA GLN A 186 37.52 -20.22 0.91
C GLN A 186 36.09 -19.87 1.31
N GLN A 187 35.90 -19.34 2.52
CA GLN A 187 34.58 -18.91 2.97
C GLN A 187 33.98 -17.77 2.12
N GLN A 188 34.81 -16.81 1.70
CA GLN A 188 34.39 -15.73 0.80
C GLN A 188 33.98 -16.26 -0.58
N GLU A 189 34.78 -17.16 -1.17
CA GLU A 189 34.46 -17.80 -2.45
C GLU A 189 33.16 -18.60 -2.39
N GLU A 190 32.96 -19.39 -1.33
CA GLU A 190 31.70 -20.11 -1.09
C GLU A 190 30.51 -19.14 -0.98
N PHE A 191 30.65 -18.06 -0.22
CA PHE A 191 29.60 -17.06 -0.10
C PHE A 191 29.30 -16.36 -1.42
N GLU A 192 30.32 -16.01 -2.20
CA GLU A 192 30.16 -15.37 -3.51
C GLU A 192 29.49 -16.31 -4.51
N THR A 193 29.86 -17.58 -4.53
CA THR A 193 29.23 -18.58 -5.41
C THR A 193 27.74 -18.74 -5.07
N ILE A 194 27.39 -18.89 -3.79
CA ILE A 194 26.00 -18.96 -3.33
C ILE A 194 25.24 -17.68 -3.72
N ARG A 195 25.80 -16.50 -3.42
CA ARG A 195 25.19 -15.22 -3.75
C ARG A 195 24.94 -15.07 -5.25
N ASN A 196 25.88 -15.50 -6.09
CA ASN A 196 25.74 -15.41 -7.54
C ASN A 196 24.65 -16.37 -8.06
N ILE A 197 24.54 -17.56 -7.48
CA ILE A 197 23.47 -18.52 -7.79
C ILE A 197 22.11 -17.95 -7.40
N GLU A 198 21.98 -17.43 -6.17
CA GLU A 198 20.75 -16.81 -5.68
C GLU A 198 20.34 -15.61 -6.53
N LEU A 199 21.29 -14.73 -6.87
CA LEU A 199 21.05 -13.58 -7.74
C LEU A 199 20.52 -14.01 -9.12
N ALA A 200 21.12 -15.04 -9.71
CA ALA A 200 20.68 -15.57 -11.00
C ALA A 200 19.26 -16.18 -10.92
N GLU A 201 18.94 -16.87 -9.82
CA GLU A 201 17.61 -17.42 -9.59
C GLU A 201 16.54 -16.32 -9.41
N VAL A 202 16.84 -15.30 -8.61
CA VAL A 202 15.96 -14.14 -8.42
C VAL A 202 15.68 -13.45 -9.75
N GLN A 203 16.71 -13.17 -10.54
CA GLN A 203 16.54 -12.56 -11.87
C GLN A 203 15.68 -13.42 -12.80
N ARG A 204 15.83 -14.75 -12.76
CA ARG A 204 14.99 -15.68 -13.53
C ARG A 204 13.52 -15.56 -13.13
N LEU A 205 13.24 -15.56 -11.82
CA LEU A 205 11.89 -15.45 -11.28
C LEU A 205 11.27 -14.08 -11.58
N GLU A 206 12.03 -13.00 -11.42
CA GLU A 206 11.58 -11.64 -11.76
C GLU A 206 11.22 -11.51 -13.24
N ALA A 207 12.04 -12.07 -14.13
CA ALA A 207 11.76 -12.06 -15.56
C ALA A 207 10.47 -12.85 -15.90
N GLU A 208 10.24 -13.98 -15.24
CA GLU A 208 9.01 -14.76 -15.40
C GLU A 208 7.77 -14.00 -14.89
N ILE A 209 7.87 -13.40 -13.69
CA ILE A 209 6.80 -12.57 -13.12
C ILE A 209 6.49 -11.39 -14.04
N LYS A 210 7.51 -10.71 -14.55
CA LYS A 210 7.36 -9.60 -15.49
C LYS A 210 6.66 -10.03 -16.77
N ARG A 211 7.04 -11.18 -17.35
CA ARG A 211 6.35 -11.75 -18.52
C ARG A 211 4.88 -12.02 -18.23
N LYS A 212 4.58 -12.74 -17.14
CA LYS A 212 3.19 -13.04 -16.72
C LYS A 212 2.38 -11.76 -16.46
N ALA A 213 2.97 -10.76 -15.82
CA ALA A 213 2.33 -9.47 -15.55
C ALA A 213 2.02 -8.70 -16.84
N THR A 214 2.98 -8.65 -17.78
CA THR A 214 2.75 -8.01 -19.09
C THR A 214 1.66 -8.73 -19.87
N GLU A 215 1.64 -10.06 -19.87
CA GLU A 215 0.58 -10.83 -20.54
C GLU A 215 -0.79 -10.60 -19.89
N LYS A 216 -0.87 -10.64 -18.55
CA LYS A 216 -2.09 -10.33 -17.80
C LYS A 216 -2.61 -8.94 -18.12
N SER A 217 -1.73 -7.93 -18.13
CA SER A 217 -2.11 -6.55 -18.47
C SER A 217 -2.65 -6.45 -19.91
N ARG A 218 -2.04 -7.18 -20.86
CA ARG A 218 -2.50 -7.24 -22.25
C ARG A 218 -3.88 -7.87 -22.36
N ARG A 219 -4.12 -8.99 -21.66
CA ARG A 219 -5.43 -9.66 -21.64
C ARG A 219 -6.51 -8.78 -21.03
N VAL A 220 -6.22 -8.10 -19.92
CA VAL A 220 -7.16 -7.15 -19.28
C VAL A 220 -7.48 -5.99 -20.23
N ALA A 221 -6.49 -5.43 -20.93
CA ALA A 221 -6.72 -4.37 -21.90
C ALA A 221 -7.57 -4.83 -23.10
N GLN A 222 -7.35 -6.05 -23.60
CA GLN A 222 -8.18 -6.64 -24.67
C GLN A 222 -9.62 -6.86 -24.21
N GLU A 223 -9.81 -7.42 -23.03
CA GLU A 223 -11.14 -7.65 -22.43
C GLU A 223 -11.90 -6.35 -22.19
N LYS A 224 -11.22 -5.31 -21.69
CA LYS A 224 -11.81 -3.99 -21.54
C LYS A 224 -12.27 -3.39 -22.87
N LYS A 225 -11.43 -3.46 -23.92
CA LYS A 225 -11.82 -3.02 -25.27
C LYS A 225 -13.02 -3.79 -25.81
N ARG A 226 -13.01 -5.12 -25.68
CA ARG A 226 -14.14 -5.97 -26.09
C ARG A 226 -15.43 -5.56 -25.39
N LEU A 227 -15.38 -5.26 -24.09
CA LEU A 227 -16.54 -4.81 -23.32
C LEU A 227 -17.04 -3.43 -23.79
N GLU A 228 -16.14 -2.49 -24.04
CA GLU A 228 -16.47 -1.16 -24.56
C GLU A 228 -17.13 -1.24 -25.95
N ASP A 229 -16.57 -2.05 -26.85
CA ASP A 229 -17.12 -2.23 -28.20
C ASP A 229 -18.47 -2.95 -28.15
N ARG A 230 -18.62 -3.95 -27.29
CA ARG A 230 -19.92 -4.62 -27.06
C ARG A 230 -20.97 -3.65 -26.55
N ARG A 231 -20.63 -2.80 -25.57
CA ARG A 231 -21.54 -1.79 -25.04
C ARG A 231 -21.98 -0.81 -26.13
N ARG A 232 -21.05 -0.31 -26.95
CA ARG A 232 -21.37 0.57 -28.09
C ARG A 232 -22.31 -0.12 -29.07
N LEU A 233 -22.03 -1.38 -29.39
CA LEU A 233 -22.87 -2.17 -30.29
C LEU A 233 -24.27 -2.36 -29.70
N GLU A 234 -24.39 -2.71 -28.41
CA GLU A 234 -25.67 -2.83 -27.71
C GLU A 234 -26.46 -1.51 -27.74
N GLU A 235 -25.80 -0.37 -27.49
CA GLU A 235 -26.41 0.96 -27.60
C GLU A 235 -26.91 1.25 -29.03
N THR A 236 -26.12 0.94 -30.06
CA THR A 236 -26.55 1.13 -31.46
C THR A 236 -27.70 0.23 -31.88
N ILE A 237 -27.72 -1.03 -31.41
CA ILE A 237 -28.81 -1.97 -31.68
C ILE A 237 -30.09 -1.51 -30.96
N ALA A 238 -29.98 -1.10 -29.69
CA ALA A 238 -31.10 -0.59 -28.92
C ALA A 238 -31.70 0.67 -29.56
N ALA A 239 -30.85 1.62 -29.99
CA ALA A 239 -31.28 2.81 -30.70
C ALA A 239 -31.99 2.45 -32.03
N ARG A 240 -31.43 1.52 -32.81
CA ARG A 240 -32.05 1.05 -34.06
C ARG A 240 -33.40 0.38 -33.81
N ALA A 241 -33.49 -0.49 -32.81
CA ALA A 241 -34.73 -1.16 -32.44
C ALA A 241 -35.80 -0.14 -32.00
N PHE A 242 -35.41 0.83 -31.16
CA PHE A 242 -36.28 1.92 -30.73
C PHE A 242 -36.77 2.77 -31.91
N SER A 243 -35.87 3.20 -32.81
CA SER A 243 -36.25 3.96 -33.99
C SER A 243 -37.19 3.18 -34.91
N ASN A 244 -36.96 1.88 -35.12
CA ASN A 244 -37.84 1.05 -35.93
C ASN A 244 -39.24 0.89 -35.32
N GLN A 245 -39.32 0.66 -34.00
CA GLN A 245 -40.61 0.57 -33.31
C GLN A 245 -41.35 1.92 -33.36
N PHE A 246 -40.66 3.01 -33.02
CA PHE A 246 -41.25 4.35 -32.98
C PHE A 246 -41.70 4.83 -34.37
N LEU A 247 -40.85 4.73 -35.40
CA LEU A 247 -41.21 5.11 -36.78
C LEU A 247 -42.26 4.17 -37.37
N GLY A 248 -42.22 2.89 -37.00
CA GLY A 248 -43.21 1.89 -37.39
C GLY A 248 -44.61 2.24 -36.87
N GLU A 249 -44.74 2.75 -35.65
CA GLU A 249 -46.03 3.19 -35.12
C GLU A 249 -46.42 4.61 -35.58
N LEU A 250 -45.43 5.49 -35.77
CA LEU A 250 -45.66 6.87 -36.17
C LEU A 250 -46.41 6.98 -37.51
N HIS A 251 -46.09 6.14 -38.50
CA HIS A 251 -46.78 6.24 -39.79
C HIS A 251 -48.28 5.96 -39.64
N ILE A 252 -48.67 4.89 -38.94
CA ILE A 252 -50.08 4.54 -38.71
C ILE A 252 -50.77 5.67 -37.95
N ASN A 253 -50.17 6.13 -36.84
CA ASN A 253 -50.77 7.18 -36.03
C ASN A 253 -50.93 8.51 -36.77
N VAL A 254 -49.97 8.89 -37.62
CA VAL A 254 -50.07 10.10 -38.44
C VAL A 254 -51.12 9.93 -39.54
N PHE A 255 -51.21 8.76 -40.19
CA PHE A 255 -52.25 8.49 -41.18
C PHE A 255 -53.64 8.52 -40.55
N ASP A 256 -53.85 7.85 -39.42
CA ASP A 256 -55.12 7.86 -38.68
C ASP A 256 -55.50 9.26 -38.19
N MET A 257 -54.52 10.04 -37.70
CA MET A 257 -54.75 11.43 -37.27
C MET A 257 -55.14 12.32 -38.45
N LEU A 258 -54.44 12.18 -39.58
CA LEU A 258 -54.69 12.97 -40.79
C LEU A 258 -56.01 12.55 -41.48
N GLU A 259 -56.43 11.28 -41.34
CA GLU A 259 -57.75 10.80 -41.74
C GLU A 259 -58.86 11.35 -40.82
N ALA A 260 -58.64 11.32 -39.50
CA ALA A 260 -59.59 11.86 -38.52
C ALA A 260 -59.77 13.39 -38.64
N GLU A 261 -58.70 14.12 -38.96
CA GLU A 261 -58.76 15.55 -39.26
C GLU A 261 -59.40 15.86 -40.63
N GLY A 262 -59.68 14.82 -41.45
CA GLY A 262 -60.38 14.97 -42.73
C GLY A 262 -59.51 15.49 -43.86
N HIS A 263 -58.18 15.42 -43.72
CA HIS A 263 -57.26 15.84 -44.78
C HIS A 263 -57.22 14.85 -45.95
N PHE A 264 -57.53 13.57 -45.71
CA PHE A 264 -57.79 12.59 -46.77
C PHE A 264 -59.26 12.68 -47.20
N TYR A 265 -59.48 13.19 -48.41
CA TYR A 265 -60.80 13.25 -49.03
C TYR A 265 -60.92 12.18 -50.10
N ASP A 266 -62.14 11.65 -50.27
CA ASP A 266 -62.48 10.83 -51.42
C ASP A 266 -62.56 11.75 -52.66
N PRO A 267 -61.67 11.57 -53.66
CA PRO A 267 -61.62 12.45 -54.83
C PRO A 267 -62.95 12.49 -55.56
N VAL A 268 -63.70 11.38 -55.58
CA VAL A 268 -65.00 11.30 -56.25
C VAL A 268 -66.04 12.14 -55.52
N LYS A 269 -66.08 12.09 -54.19
CA LYS A 269 -67.03 12.91 -53.41
C LYS A 269 -66.76 14.40 -53.59
N ARG A 270 -65.48 14.80 -53.59
CA ARG A 270 -65.08 16.20 -53.76
C ARG A 270 -65.36 16.71 -55.16
N GLU A 271 -65.11 15.91 -56.20
CA GLU A 271 -65.49 16.25 -57.57
C GLU A 271 -67.01 16.41 -57.72
N VAL A 272 -67.80 15.56 -57.06
CA VAL A 272 -69.26 15.70 -57.04
C VAL A 272 -69.70 16.98 -56.32
N GLU A 273 -69.11 17.31 -55.16
CA GLU A 273 -69.44 18.52 -54.40
C GLU A 273 -69.03 19.81 -55.13
N GLU A 274 -67.83 19.86 -55.72
CA GLU A 274 -67.32 21.09 -56.35
C GLU A 274 -67.87 21.28 -57.77
N LEU A 275 -67.92 20.23 -58.60
CA LEU A 275 -68.30 20.34 -60.01
C LEU A 275 -69.79 20.04 -60.21
N PHE A 276 -70.24 18.84 -59.82
CA PHE A 276 -71.61 18.38 -60.13
C PHE A 276 -72.67 19.19 -59.38
N MET A 277 -72.49 19.45 -58.08
CA MET A 277 -73.46 20.26 -57.32
C MET A 277 -73.48 21.72 -57.82
N GLY A 278 -72.35 22.26 -58.24
CA GLY A 278 -72.26 23.58 -58.88
C GLY A 278 -73.07 23.64 -60.17
N GLU A 279 -72.83 22.69 -61.08
CA GLU A 279 -73.59 22.58 -62.34
C GLU A 279 -75.08 22.32 -62.12
N LEU A 280 -75.44 21.45 -61.17
CA LEU A 280 -76.83 21.15 -60.84
C LEU A 280 -77.55 22.38 -60.30
N LEU A 281 -76.95 23.09 -59.33
CA LEU A 281 -77.52 24.32 -58.76
C LEU A 281 -77.64 25.42 -59.82
N GLN A 282 -76.64 25.55 -60.71
CA GLN A 282 -76.70 26.49 -61.83
C GLN A 282 -77.80 26.11 -62.83
N GLY A 283 -77.98 24.82 -63.13
CA GLY A 283 -79.05 24.31 -63.99
C GLY A 283 -80.44 24.53 -63.40
N VAL A 284 -80.62 24.26 -62.10
CA VAL A 284 -81.88 24.54 -61.39
C VAL A 284 -82.18 26.03 -61.37
N ARG A 285 -81.17 26.87 -61.13
CA ARG A 285 -81.32 28.33 -61.16
C ARG A 285 -81.70 28.83 -62.55
N ALA A 286 -81.02 28.38 -63.61
CA ALA A 286 -81.36 28.74 -64.98
C ALA A 286 -82.80 28.31 -65.36
N GLY A 287 -83.24 27.13 -64.90
CA GLY A 287 -84.61 26.67 -65.05
C GLY A 287 -85.63 27.54 -64.28
N ALA A 288 -85.30 27.92 -63.04
CA ALA A 288 -86.14 28.81 -62.24
C ALA A 288 -86.22 30.23 -62.83
N ASP A 289 -85.10 30.78 -63.30
CA ASP A 289 -85.03 32.09 -63.96
C ASP A 289 -85.83 32.06 -65.28
N ALA A 290 -85.73 30.99 -66.06
CA ALA A 290 -86.54 30.80 -67.28
C ALA A 290 -88.04 30.69 -66.96
N TYR A 291 -88.40 29.99 -65.88
CA TYR A 291 -89.78 29.91 -65.43
C TYR A 291 -90.31 31.26 -64.93
N GLN A 292 -89.49 32.01 -64.19
CA GLN A 292 -89.83 33.34 -63.70
C GLN A 292 -90.01 34.31 -64.87
N ALA A 293 -89.09 34.33 -65.84
CA ALA A 293 -89.21 35.15 -67.05
C ALA A 293 -90.46 34.77 -67.88
N ALA A 294 -90.75 33.47 -68.04
CA ALA A 294 -91.97 33.01 -68.70
C ALA A 294 -93.24 33.46 -67.96
N SER A 295 -93.22 33.44 -66.62
CA SER A 295 -94.34 33.93 -65.81
C SER A 295 -94.52 35.44 -65.93
N GLU A 296 -93.43 36.22 -65.94
CA GLU A 296 -93.47 37.67 -66.14
C GLU A 296 -94.03 38.02 -67.52
N ILE A 297 -93.55 37.36 -68.59
CA ILE A 297 -94.08 37.55 -69.95
C ILE A 297 -95.56 37.16 -70.05
N ALA A 298 -95.98 36.07 -69.40
CA ALA A 298 -97.38 35.66 -69.39
C ALA A 298 -98.28 36.68 -68.64
N LEU A 299 -97.78 37.26 -67.56
CA LEU A 299 -98.47 38.34 -66.84
C LEU A 299 -98.55 39.61 -67.70
N GLU A 300 -97.47 40.02 -68.37
CA GLU A 300 -97.47 41.16 -69.30
C GLU A 300 -98.45 40.95 -70.46
N LEU A 301 -98.51 39.74 -71.04
CA LEU A 301 -99.49 39.39 -72.07
C LEU A 301 -100.92 39.49 -71.55
N LEU A 302 -101.19 39.02 -70.33
CA LEU A 302 -102.49 39.15 -69.69
C LEU A 302 -102.86 40.62 -69.43
N GLU A 303 -101.92 41.45 -68.99
CA GLU A 303 -102.13 42.88 -68.82
C GLU A 303 -102.40 43.59 -70.15
N ALA A 304 -101.63 43.29 -71.20
CA ALA A 304 -101.84 43.83 -72.54
C ALA A 304 -103.20 43.39 -73.12
N ALA A 305 -103.60 42.13 -72.90
CA ALA A 305 -104.93 41.64 -73.27
C ALA A 305 -106.03 42.37 -72.50
N ARG A 306 -105.84 42.65 -71.20
CA ARG A 306 -106.78 43.42 -70.38
C ARG A 306 -106.92 44.87 -70.85
N VAL A 307 -105.82 45.53 -71.24
CA VAL A 307 -105.85 46.89 -71.79
C VAL A 307 -106.58 46.92 -73.13
N LYS A 308 -106.30 45.97 -74.02
CA LYS A 308 -107.02 45.84 -75.30
C LYS A 308 -108.51 45.53 -75.11
N ALA A 309 -108.86 44.65 -74.17
CA ALA A 309 -110.26 44.35 -73.85
C ALA A 309 -111.00 45.62 -73.37
N LYS A 310 -110.40 46.41 -72.48
CA LYS A 310 -110.96 47.70 -72.05
C LYS A 310 -111.08 48.71 -73.20
N ALA A 311 -110.12 48.74 -74.13
CA ALA A 311 -110.18 49.60 -75.31
C ALA A 311 -111.32 49.19 -76.26
N PHE A 312 -111.47 47.89 -76.53
CA PHE A 312 -112.59 47.36 -77.32
C PHE A 312 -113.94 47.59 -76.64
N GLU A 313 -114.03 47.44 -75.31
CA GLU A 313 -115.23 47.80 -74.56
C GLU A 313 -115.56 49.29 -74.71
N ALA A 314 -114.56 50.18 -74.61
CA ALA A 314 -114.75 51.62 -74.80
C ALA A 314 -115.19 51.96 -76.24
N GLU A 315 -114.59 51.33 -77.26
CA GLU A 315 -115.01 51.48 -78.66
C GLU A 315 -116.43 50.96 -78.91
N ALA A 316 -116.78 49.79 -78.34
CA ALA A 316 -118.13 49.23 -78.45
C ALA A 316 -119.18 50.14 -77.78
N VAL A 317 -118.85 50.76 -76.64
CA VAL A 317 -119.74 51.75 -75.99
C VAL A 317 -119.88 53.01 -76.85
N ARG A 318 -118.81 53.48 -77.51
CA ARG A 318 -118.90 54.63 -78.43
C ARG A 318 -119.78 54.30 -79.64
N LEU A 319 -119.56 53.15 -80.28
CA LEU A 319 -120.36 52.71 -81.42
C LEU A 319 -121.84 52.47 -81.05
N ARG A 320 -122.13 51.96 -79.85
CA ARG A 320 -123.51 51.85 -79.34
C ARG A 320 -124.17 53.21 -79.17
N LYS A 321 -123.46 54.19 -78.60
CA LYS A 321 -123.97 55.58 -78.47
C LYS A 321 -124.20 56.23 -79.84
N GLU A 322 -123.30 56.01 -80.80
CA GLU A 322 -123.46 56.53 -82.17
C GLU A 322 -124.66 55.88 -82.90
N LEU A 323 -124.89 54.57 -82.69
CA LEU A 323 -126.06 53.86 -83.20
C LEU A 323 -127.36 54.35 -82.56
N GLU A 324 -127.38 54.57 -81.25
CA GLU A 324 -128.55 55.13 -80.56
C GLU A 324 -128.93 56.51 -81.12
N VAL A 325 -127.94 57.38 -81.37
CA VAL A 325 -128.16 58.69 -81.98
C VAL A 325 -128.69 58.57 -83.41
N ARG A 326 -128.16 57.63 -84.23
CA ARG A 326 -128.67 57.38 -85.59
C ARG A 326 -130.10 56.83 -85.60
N LEU A 327 -130.40 55.86 -84.75
CA LEU A 327 -131.75 55.27 -84.66
C LEU A 327 -132.77 56.27 -84.13
N ALA A 328 -132.38 57.15 -83.21
CA ALA A 328 -133.23 58.26 -82.76
C ALA A 328 -133.52 59.26 -83.90
N ALA A 329 -132.53 59.55 -84.75
CA ALA A 329 -132.71 60.40 -85.93
C ALA A 329 -133.60 59.75 -87.00
N GLU A 330 -133.43 58.46 -87.29
CA GLU A 330 -134.29 57.71 -88.23
C GLU A 330 -135.73 57.54 -87.72
N ALA A 331 -135.93 57.37 -86.40
CA ALA A 331 -137.27 57.33 -85.81
C ALA A 331 -137.98 58.69 -85.90
N ALA A 332 -137.24 59.79 -85.73
CA ALA A 332 -137.78 61.14 -85.90
C ALA A 332 -138.18 61.42 -87.37
N GLU A 333 -137.39 60.95 -88.35
CA GLU A 333 -137.71 61.04 -89.78
C GLU A 333 -138.95 60.19 -90.15
N LYS A 334 -139.05 58.94 -89.67
CA LYS A 334 -140.22 58.08 -89.93
C LYS A 334 -141.52 58.63 -89.34
N ALA A 335 -141.47 59.26 -88.16
CA ALA A 335 -142.64 59.91 -87.57
C ALA A 335 -143.15 61.10 -88.42
N ARG A 336 -142.26 61.82 -89.12
CA ARG A 336 -142.67 62.92 -90.03
C ARG A 336 -143.30 62.38 -91.31
N VAL A 337 -142.78 61.29 -91.86
CA VAL A 337 -143.30 60.67 -93.09
C VAL A 337 -144.65 59.96 -92.87
N GLU A 338 -144.88 59.36 -91.69
CA GLU A 338 -146.16 58.73 -91.35
C GLU A 338 -147.30 59.74 -91.12
N GLU A 339 -147.00 60.93 -90.58
CA GLU A 339 -147.96 62.05 -90.49
C GLU A 339 -148.35 62.58 -91.88
N GLU A 340 -147.38 62.73 -92.80
CA GLU A 340 -147.65 63.17 -94.17
C GLU A 340 -148.45 62.12 -94.99
N ALA A 341 -148.24 60.82 -94.75
CA ALA A 341 -148.97 59.74 -95.42
C ALA A 341 -150.44 59.61 -94.98
N ARG A 342 -150.79 59.94 -93.73
CA ARG A 342 -152.20 59.94 -93.27
C ARG A 342 -153.03 61.02 -93.96
N LEU A 343 -152.46 62.20 -94.22
CA LEU A 343 -153.18 63.30 -94.88
C LEU A 343 -153.41 63.02 -96.38
N ALA A 344 -152.55 62.24 -97.04
CA ALA A 344 -152.71 61.86 -98.44
C ALA A 344 -153.78 60.76 -98.67
N ALA A 345 -153.96 59.83 -97.71
CA ALA A 345 -154.95 58.76 -97.82
C ALA A 345 -156.41 59.24 -97.67
N GLU A 346 -156.66 60.31 -96.90
CA GLU A 346 -158.00 60.87 -96.73
C GLU A 346 -158.47 61.64 -98.00
N ALA A 347 -157.55 62.12 -98.83
CA ALA A 347 -157.84 62.79 -100.10
C ALA A 347 -158.22 61.82 -101.24
N ALA A 348 -157.68 60.59 -101.24
CA ALA A 348 -157.95 59.60 -102.29
C ALA A 348 -159.33 58.93 -102.17
N ALA A 349 -159.88 58.82 -100.96
CA ALA A 349 -161.21 58.20 -100.72
C ALA A 349 -162.39 59.07 -101.17
N LYS A 350 -162.20 60.37 -101.43
CA LYS A 350 -163.23 61.28 -101.94
C LYS A 350 -163.34 61.33 -103.47
N ALA A 351 -162.35 60.82 -104.21
CA ALA A 351 -162.31 60.91 -105.69
C ALA A 351 -162.87 59.69 -106.44
N ALA A 352 -163.16 58.57 -105.76
CA ALA A 352 -163.67 57.34 -106.38
C ALA A 352 -165.21 57.15 -106.31
N LEU A 353 -165.95 58.09 -105.72
CA LEU A 353 -167.42 58.06 -105.61
C LEU A 353 -168.14 58.92 -106.68
N GLU A 354 -167.42 59.56 -107.60
CA GLU A 354 -167.99 60.51 -108.60
C GLU A 354 -167.69 60.13 -110.09
N ALA A 355 -167.20 58.93 -110.39
CA ALA A 355 -166.98 58.47 -111.77
C ALA A 355 -167.66 57.13 -112.06
N GLU A 356 -168.69 57.19 -112.92
CA GLU A 356 -169.25 56.08 -113.74
C GLU A 356 -170.38 55.20 -113.16
N GLU A 357 -171.38 55.84 -112.55
CA GLU A 357 -172.74 55.76 -113.11
C GLU A 357 -172.81 56.78 -114.27
N GLY A 358 -172.68 56.32 -115.51
CA GLY A 358 -172.77 57.19 -116.67
C GLY A 358 -172.48 56.50 -118.00
N GLY A 359 -173.48 55.83 -118.58
CA GLY A 359 -173.55 55.67 -120.04
C GLY A 359 -174.00 54.30 -120.55
N ALA A 360 -175.31 54.19 -120.83
CA ALA A 360 -175.85 53.29 -121.87
C ALA A 360 -175.80 54.01 -123.23
N GLU A 361 -175.78 53.21 -124.29
CA GLU A 361 -175.71 53.53 -125.74
C GLU A 361 -174.29 53.85 -126.27
N GLU A 362 -173.72 53.06 -127.17
CA GLU A 362 -174.27 51.91 -127.95
C GLU A 362 -174.17 50.52 -127.28
#